data_AF-A0A831XIL8-F1
#
_entry.id   AF-A0A831XIL8-F1
#
_cell.length_a   1.000
_cell.length_b   1.000
_cell.length_c   1.000
_cell.angle_alpha   90.00
_cell.angle_beta   90.00
_cell.angle_gamma   90.00
#
_symmetry.space_group_name_H-M   'P 1'
#
loop_
_entity.id
_entity.type
_entity.pdbx_description
1 polymer ?
#
loop_
_entity_poly.entity_id
_entity_poly.type
_entity_poly.pdbx_seq_one_letter_code
_entity_poly.pdbx_strand_id
1 'polypeptide(L)'
;MYEIRTLRRLFADLYPEAGDPVIYRAPGRVNLIGEHTDYNGLPVLPMTINKDIRIAAAARDDEVVRLRNADKAFPDREFQNGRDIPPSETGSWENYCKAAVHAVNRYFA
;
A
#
# COMPACT_ATOMS: atom_id res chain seq x y z
N MET A 1 -11.57 -8.51 -8.89
CA MET A 1 -11.02 -7.21 -8.45
C MET A 1 -12.13 -6.48 -7.71
N TYR A 2 -11.90 -5.99 -6.50
CA TYR A 2 -12.96 -5.36 -5.71
C TYR A 2 -13.35 -4.00 -6.32
N GLU A 3 -14.65 -3.79 -6.52
CA GLU A 3 -15.19 -2.48 -6.86
C GLU A 3 -14.95 -1.50 -5.70
N ILE A 4 -14.82 -0.20 -6.03
CA ILE A 4 -14.62 0.87 -5.04
C ILE A 4 -15.73 0.87 -3.99
N ARG A 5 -16.97 0.55 -4.39
CA ARG A 5 -18.12 0.44 -3.48
C ARG A 5 -17.90 -0.64 -2.42
N THR A 6 -17.41 -1.81 -2.82
CA THR A 6 -17.13 -2.90 -1.89
C THR A 6 -16.02 -2.54 -0.92
N LEU A 7 -14.96 -1.88 -1.39
CA LEU A 7 -13.87 -1.45 -0.53
C LEU A 7 -14.31 -0.42 0.52
N ARG A 8 -15.17 0.54 0.14
CA ARG A 8 -15.77 1.49 1.09
C ARG A 8 -16.62 0.80 2.15
N ARG A 9 -17.44 -0.18 1.74
CA ARG A 9 -18.25 -0.97 2.68
C ARG A 9 -17.37 -1.74 3.67
N LEU A 10 -16.37 -2.47 3.17
CA LEU A 10 -15.44 -3.21 4.03
C LEU A 10 -14.72 -2.29 5.02
N PHE A 11 -14.34 -1.08 4.59
CA PHE A 11 -13.73 -0.08 5.46
C PHE A 11 -14.71 0.40 6.54
N ALA A 12 -15.95 0.75 6.17
CA ALA A 12 -16.96 1.19 7.12
C ALA A 12 -17.32 0.11 8.14
N ASP A 13 -17.37 -1.17 7.71
CA ASP A 13 -17.62 -2.31 8.60
C ASP A 13 -16.49 -2.48 9.64
N LEU A 14 -15.24 -2.21 9.26
CA LEU A 14 -14.06 -2.33 10.14
C LEU A 14 -13.84 -1.08 11.01
N TYR A 15 -14.21 0.09 10.52
CA TYR A 15 -13.93 1.39 11.13
C TYR A 15 -15.16 2.32 11.06
N PRO A 16 -16.26 2.00 11.75
CA PRO A 16 -17.52 2.76 11.64
C PRO A 16 -17.38 4.22 12.08
N GLU A 17 -16.49 4.50 13.04
CA GLU A 17 -16.25 5.85 13.58
C GLU A 17 -15.28 6.70 12.73
N ALA A 18 -14.63 6.13 11.71
CA ALA A 18 -13.61 6.81 10.92
C ALA A 18 -14.18 7.67 9.77
N GLY A 19 -15.50 7.66 9.57
CA GLY A 19 -16.17 8.37 8.48
C GLY A 19 -15.84 7.80 7.10
N ASP A 20 -16.05 8.61 6.06
CA ASP A 20 -15.82 8.21 4.67
C ASP A 20 -14.32 8.14 4.34
N PRO A 21 -13.79 7.00 3.86
CA PRO A 21 -12.38 6.88 3.52
C PRO A 21 -12.06 7.56 2.20
N VAL A 22 -10.84 8.09 2.10
CA VAL A 22 -10.22 8.45 0.82
C VAL A 22 -9.76 7.18 0.12
N ILE A 23 -10.03 7.09 -1.18
CA ILE A 23 -9.63 5.94 -2.00
C ILE A 23 -8.42 6.30 -2.84
N TYR A 24 -7.34 5.55 -2.65
CA TYR A 24 -6.12 5.61 -3.46
C TYR A 24 -6.05 4.39 -4.37
N ARG A 25 -5.49 4.56 -5.57
CA ARG A 25 -5.35 3.50 -6.58
C ARG A 25 -3.95 3.57 -7.19
N ALA A 26 -3.28 2.43 -7.25
CA ALA A 26 -2.02 2.26 -7.95
C ALA A 26 -2.12 1.07 -8.94
N PRO A 27 -1.98 1.30 -10.27
CA PRO A 27 -1.99 0.20 -11.23
C PRO A 27 -0.72 -0.63 -11.15
N GLY A 28 -0.86 -1.93 -11.37
CA GLY A 28 0.26 -2.81 -11.67
C GLY A 28 0.84 -2.52 -13.05
N ARG A 29 2.02 -3.06 -13.32
CA ARG A 29 2.75 -2.86 -14.56
C ARG A 29 3.31 -4.18 -15.09
N VAL A 30 3.43 -4.24 -16.40
CA VAL A 30 4.28 -5.20 -17.11
C VAL A 30 5.37 -4.43 -17.83
N ASN A 31 6.45 -5.11 -18.16
CA ASN A 31 7.48 -4.55 -19.00
C ASN A 31 7.41 -5.23 -20.38
N LEU A 32 7.41 -4.44 -21.45
CA LEU A 32 7.30 -4.95 -22.82
C LEU A 32 8.68 -5.35 -23.36
N ILE A 33 9.71 -4.54 -23.04
CA ILE A 33 11.10 -4.81 -23.37
C ILE A 33 12.05 -4.09 -22.40
N GLY A 34 13.25 -4.64 -22.19
CA GLY A 34 14.28 -4.06 -21.33
C GLY A 34 14.40 -4.71 -19.94
N GLU A 35 14.08 -6.00 -19.80
CA GLU A 35 14.29 -6.72 -18.54
C GLU A 35 15.73 -6.61 -18.06
N HIS A 36 15.92 -6.41 -16.75
CA HIS A 36 17.24 -6.35 -16.11
C HIS A 36 18.15 -5.20 -16.56
N THR A 37 17.63 -4.20 -17.28
CA THR A 37 18.44 -3.07 -17.78
C THR A 37 18.25 -1.79 -16.97
N ASP A 38 17.17 -1.67 -16.23
CA ASP A 38 16.80 -0.49 -15.43
C ASP A 38 17.80 -0.19 -14.31
N TYR A 39 18.20 -1.21 -13.54
CA TYR A 39 19.23 -1.06 -12.50
C TYR A 39 20.65 -0.86 -13.05
N ASN A 40 20.83 -0.95 -14.38
CA ASN A 40 22.05 -0.57 -15.08
C ASN A 40 21.97 0.84 -15.71
N GLY A 41 20.90 1.59 -15.44
CA GLY A 41 20.72 2.97 -15.92
C GLY A 41 20.30 3.06 -17.39
N LEU A 42 19.83 1.97 -18.00
CA LEU A 42 19.37 1.97 -19.39
C LEU A 42 17.84 2.15 -19.47
N PRO A 43 17.32 2.67 -20.60
CA PRO A 43 15.88 2.83 -20.80
C PRO A 43 15.12 1.49 -20.86
N VAL A 44 13.87 1.51 -20.41
CA VAL A 44 12.92 0.37 -20.47
C VAL A 44 11.59 0.82 -21.08
N LEU A 45 10.77 -0.13 -21.56
CA LEU A 45 9.43 0.16 -22.11
C LEU A 45 8.31 -0.53 -21.30
N PRO A 46 7.93 0.02 -20.13
CA PRO A 46 6.86 -0.52 -19.31
C PRO A 46 5.48 -0.02 -19.75
N MET A 47 4.45 -0.74 -19.31
CA MET A 47 3.05 -0.34 -19.47
C MET A 47 2.25 -0.72 -18.22
N THR A 48 1.35 0.16 -17.80
CA THR A 48 0.37 -0.15 -16.75
C THR A 48 -0.71 -1.10 -17.28
N ILE A 49 -1.14 -2.03 -16.45
CA ILE A 49 -2.20 -2.98 -16.80
C ILE A 49 -3.50 -2.68 -16.07
N ASN A 50 -4.60 -3.28 -16.54
CA ASN A 50 -5.91 -3.24 -15.87
C ASN A 50 -5.98 -4.17 -14.64
N LYS A 51 -4.91 -4.20 -13.83
CA LYS A 51 -4.85 -4.78 -12.49
C LYS A 51 -4.27 -3.73 -11.56
N ASP A 52 -4.87 -3.52 -10.40
CA ASP A 52 -4.47 -2.44 -9.49
C ASP A 52 -4.55 -2.88 -8.02
N ILE A 53 -3.83 -2.13 -7.18
CA ILE A 53 -4.02 -2.10 -5.74
C ILE A 53 -4.88 -0.87 -5.43
N ARG A 54 -5.87 -1.05 -4.55
CA ARG A 54 -6.75 0.01 -4.06
C ARG A 54 -6.68 0.03 -2.54
N ILE A 55 -6.58 1.22 -1.97
CA ILE A 55 -6.52 1.43 -0.53
C ILE A 55 -7.65 2.40 -0.16
N ALA A 56 -8.47 2.00 0.81
CA ALA A 56 -9.34 2.91 1.54
C ALA A 56 -8.62 3.31 2.82
N ALA A 57 -8.43 4.60 3.03
CA ALA A 57 -7.71 5.12 4.18
C ALA A 57 -8.39 6.35 4.78
N ALA A 58 -8.32 6.46 6.10
CA ALA A 58 -8.65 7.64 6.86
C ALA A 58 -7.46 7.98 7.76
N ALA A 59 -7.24 9.27 7.99
CA ALA A 59 -6.22 9.72 8.94
C ALA A 59 -6.62 9.37 10.37
N ARG A 60 -5.63 9.22 11.24
CA ARG A 60 -5.79 9.03 12.68
C ARG A 60 -5.04 10.15 13.39
N ASP A 61 -5.46 10.43 14.62
CA ASP A 61 -4.81 11.43 15.49
C ASP A 61 -3.65 10.85 16.31
N ASP A 62 -3.41 9.54 16.19
CA ASP A 62 -2.26 8.84 16.76
C ASP A 62 -1.23 8.45 15.68
N GLU A 63 -0.06 8.03 16.11
CA GLU A 63 1.02 7.58 15.23
C GLU A 63 0.91 6.08 14.90
N VAL A 64 -0.29 5.49 14.95
CA VAL A 64 -0.46 4.05 14.70
C VAL A 64 -1.01 3.82 13.30
N VAL A 65 -0.31 3.01 12.50
CA VAL A 65 -0.79 2.58 11.18
C VAL A 65 -1.41 1.20 11.29
N ARG A 66 -2.71 1.10 10.95
CA ARG A 66 -3.45 -0.17 10.89
C ARG A 66 -3.63 -0.60 9.45
N LEU A 67 -3.22 -1.82 9.13
CA LEU A 67 -3.36 -2.40 7.79
C LEU A 67 -4.30 -3.60 7.82
N ARG A 68 -5.26 -3.60 6.91
CA ARG A 68 -6.25 -4.67 6.71
C ARG A 68 -6.31 -5.03 5.24
N ASN A 69 -6.39 -6.32 4.95
CA ASN A 69 -6.47 -6.80 3.57
C ASN A 69 -7.86 -7.40 3.31
N ALA A 70 -8.38 -7.17 2.10
CA ALA A 70 -9.66 -7.76 1.70
C ALA A 70 -9.57 -9.27 1.47
N ASP A 71 -8.37 -9.80 1.24
CA ASP A 71 -8.08 -11.22 1.22
C ASP A 71 -7.58 -11.67 2.60
N LYS A 72 -8.32 -12.60 3.22
CA LYS A 72 -8.05 -13.13 4.56
C LYS A 72 -6.76 -13.95 4.65
N ALA A 73 -6.16 -14.34 3.52
CA ALA A 73 -4.84 -14.95 3.50
C ALA A 73 -3.74 -13.99 4.00
N PHE A 74 -3.98 -12.68 3.96
CA PHE A 74 -3.08 -11.66 4.50
C PHE A 74 -3.60 -11.16 5.85
N PRO A 75 -3.07 -11.67 6.97
CA PRO A 75 -3.55 -11.32 8.30
C PRO A 75 -3.34 -9.85 8.63
N ASP A 76 -4.19 -9.34 9.53
CA ASP A 76 -4.16 -7.97 10.04
C ASP A 76 -2.79 -7.58 10.62
N ARG A 77 -2.42 -6.32 10.39
CA ARG A 77 -1.13 -5.76 10.84
C ARG A 77 -1.30 -4.38 11.43
N GLU A 78 -0.37 -4.03 12.31
CA GLU A 78 -0.30 -2.74 12.97
C GLU A 78 1.18 -2.41 13.25
N PHE A 79 1.57 -1.14 13.06
CA PHE A 79 2.90 -0.68 13.42
C PHE A 79 2.90 0.81 13.77
N GLN A 80 3.93 1.22 14.53
CA GLN A 80 4.16 2.62 14.89
C GLN A 80 4.76 3.39 13.70
N ASN A 81 4.13 4.50 13.32
CA ASN A 81 4.67 5.48 12.41
C ASN A 81 5.83 6.24 13.09
N GLY A 82 6.84 6.59 12.32
CA GLY A 82 7.99 7.33 12.81
C GLY A 82 9.06 7.49 11.74
N ARG A 83 10.13 8.22 12.07
CA ARG A 83 11.24 8.44 11.14
C ARG A 83 11.94 7.13 10.77
N ASP A 84 12.14 6.26 11.75
CA ASP A 84 12.73 4.94 11.58
C ASP A 84 11.66 3.86 11.84
N ILE A 85 11.35 3.08 10.81
CA ILE A 85 10.35 2.00 10.87
C ILE A 85 11.08 0.69 10.57
N PRO A 86 11.30 -0.20 11.56
CA PRO A 86 12.02 -1.44 11.32
C PRO A 86 11.19 -2.40 10.45
N PRO A 87 11.85 -3.18 9.57
CA PRO A 87 11.17 -4.20 8.79
C PRO A 87 10.69 -5.33 9.71
N SER A 88 9.55 -5.92 9.37
CA SER A 88 9.13 -7.21 9.89
C SER A 88 9.89 -8.35 9.20
N GLU A 89 9.66 -9.59 9.64
CA GLU A 89 10.24 -10.80 9.03
C GLU A 89 10.18 -10.80 7.49
N THR A 90 11.23 -11.33 6.86
CA THR A 90 11.34 -11.42 5.41
C THR A 90 10.12 -12.13 4.82
N GLY A 91 9.47 -11.48 3.84
CA GLY A 91 8.25 -11.98 3.23
C GLY A 91 6.95 -11.49 3.88
N SER A 92 6.99 -10.82 5.04
CA SER A 92 5.79 -10.17 5.59
C SER A 92 5.25 -9.12 4.63
N TRP A 93 3.96 -9.20 4.33
CA TRP A 93 3.30 -8.32 3.34
C TRP A 93 3.25 -6.86 3.81
N GLU A 94 3.23 -6.58 5.11
CA GLU A 94 3.22 -5.21 5.63
C GLU A 94 4.49 -4.44 5.29
N ASN A 95 5.59 -5.14 4.99
CA ASN A 95 6.86 -4.51 4.65
C ASN A 95 6.75 -3.62 3.42
N TYR A 96 5.85 -3.93 2.46
CA TYR A 96 5.57 -3.05 1.33
C TYR A 96 4.98 -1.70 1.78
N CYS A 97 4.09 -1.71 2.77
CA CYS A 97 3.52 -0.49 3.34
C CYS A 97 4.53 0.25 4.24
N LYS A 98 5.24 -0.48 5.12
CA LYS A 98 6.28 0.10 5.99
C LYS A 98 7.37 0.79 5.19
N ALA A 99 7.86 0.17 4.11
CA ALA A 99 8.89 0.76 3.26
C ALA A 99 8.42 2.07 2.60
N ALA A 100 7.17 2.12 2.12
CA ALA A 100 6.61 3.34 1.54
C ALA A 100 6.49 4.47 2.58
N VAL A 101 5.94 4.19 3.76
CA VAL A 101 5.82 5.17 4.85
C VAL A 101 7.21 5.62 5.31
N HIS A 102 8.15 4.69 5.48
CA HIS A 102 9.52 4.99 5.88
C HIS A 102 10.22 5.92 4.88
N ALA A 103 10.09 5.63 3.58
CA ALA A 103 10.65 6.49 2.54
C ALA A 103 10.03 7.90 2.61
N VAL A 104 8.71 8.02 2.67
CA VAL A 104 8.05 9.32 2.75
C VAL A 104 8.53 10.12 3.97
N ASN A 105 8.58 9.49 5.14
CA ASN A 105 9.04 10.14 6.37
C ASN A 105 10.51 10.53 6.34
N ARG A 106 11.36 9.85 5.57
CA ARG A 106 12.78 10.24 5.43
C ARG A 106 13.00 11.33 4.38
N TYR A 107 12.21 11.35 3.32
CA TYR A 107 12.40 12.27 2.21
C TYR A 107 11.62 13.58 2.35
N PHE A 108 10.50 13.58 3.06
CA PHE A 108 9.58 14.72 3.12
C PHE A 108 9.29 15.27 4.53
N ALA A 109 9.80 14.65 5.60
CA ALA A 109 9.68 15.16 6.98
C ALA A 109 11.03 15.71 7.48
#